data_AF-V9DSX0-F1
#
_entry.id   AF-V9DSX0-F1
#
_cell.length_a   1.000
_cell.length_b   1.000
_cell.length_c   1.000
_cell.angle_alpha   90.00
_cell.angle_beta   90.00
_cell.angle_gamma   90.00
#
_symmetry.space_group_name_H-M   'P 1'
#
loop_
_entity.id
_entity.type
_entity.pdbx_description
1 polymer ?
#
loop_
_entity_poly.entity_id
_entity_poly.type
_entity_poly.pdbx_seq_one_letter_code
_entity_poly.pdbx_strand_id
1 'polypeptide(L)'
;MRTRSGRSNQVERVSPATAEINTRTSSGEVTTQATTAIPVSSTAIVPPYLMDVSHPTLVKRKRERQEYEDAIEARCAVTGEDKSKALRSVKNSFNRQLLNTLCKFEWGTTMEEVTEEQIVKELNKIVGNVMDDAILDFQR
;
A
#
# COMPACT_ATOMS: atom_id res chain seq x y z
N MET A 1 -30.09 -13.34 58.61
CA MET A 1 -30.95 -12.24 58.10
C MET A 1 -31.47 -12.61 56.71
N ARG A 2 -32.65 -12.08 56.37
CA ARG A 2 -33.56 -12.49 55.29
C ARG A 2 -33.09 -12.11 53.86
N THR A 3 -33.51 -12.96 52.93
CA THR A 3 -33.76 -12.94 51.47
C THR A 3 -33.87 -11.65 50.64
N ARG A 4 -33.71 -11.86 49.31
CA ARG A 4 -34.44 -11.31 48.13
C ARG A 4 -33.69 -10.21 47.35
N SER A 5 -33.14 -10.48 46.17
CA SER A 5 -33.74 -10.58 44.82
C SER A 5 -34.24 -9.25 44.22
N GLY A 6 -33.68 -8.93 43.04
CA GLY A 6 -34.35 -8.22 41.96
C GLY A 6 -34.18 -6.70 41.91
N ARG A 7 -33.47 -6.19 40.90
CA ARG A 7 -33.77 -4.87 40.34
C ARG A 7 -33.69 -4.90 38.82
N SER A 8 -34.89 -5.06 38.25
CA SER A 8 -35.28 -4.69 36.89
C SER A 8 -35.23 -3.17 36.75
N ASN A 9 -34.89 -2.66 35.57
CA ASN A 9 -35.31 -1.34 35.10
C ASN A 9 -35.55 -1.43 33.58
N GLN A 10 -36.83 -1.42 33.21
CA GLN A 10 -37.34 -1.06 31.89
C GLN A 10 -37.63 0.45 31.83
N VAL A 11 -37.85 0.93 30.60
CA VAL A 11 -38.53 2.18 30.15
C VAL A 11 -37.79 3.49 30.48
N GLU A 12 -37.73 4.51 29.60
CA GLU A 12 -38.78 5.02 28.73
C GLU A 12 -38.20 5.91 27.60
N ARG A 13 -38.77 5.82 26.40
CA ARG A 13 -38.60 6.83 25.34
C ARG A 13 -39.53 8.00 25.65
N VAL A 14 -39.02 9.24 25.69
CA VAL A 14 -39.86 10.44 25.57
C VAL A 14 -39.15 11.49 24.71
N SER A 15 -39.92 12.03 23.77
CA SER A 15 -39.59 12.98 22.69
C SER A 15 -38.98 14.31 23.13
N PRO A 16 -38.29 15.06 22.24
CA PRO A 16 -37.84 16.41 22.51
C PRO A 16 -39.02 17.42 22.41
N ALA A 17 -39.14 18.26 23.44
CA ALA A 17 -40.04 19.40 23.46
C ALA A 17 -39.35 20.67 22.90
N THR A 18 -40.05 21.25 21.93
CA THR A 18 -40.15 22.64 21.49
C THR A 18 -39.20 23.70 22.07
N ALA A 19 -38.46 24.37 21.17
CA ALA A 19 -38.13 25.79 21.29
C ALA A 19 -38.11 26.42 19.87
N GLU A 20 -39.22 27.03 19.47
CA GLU A 20 -39.28 28.00 18.37
C GLU A 20 -39.02 29.40 18.95
N ILE A 21 -38.10 30.21 18.38
CA ILE A 21 -38.27 31.67 18.23
C ILE A 21 -37.45 32.21 17.02
N ASN A 22 -38.16 32.39 15.91
CA ASN A 22 -38.20 33.53 14.94
C ASN A 22 -36.94 34.16 14.30
N THR A 23 -36.82 33.88 12.99
CA THR A 23 -36.77 34.78 11.81
C THR A 23 -35.89 36.05 11.81
N ARG A 24 -34.97 36.10 10.83
CA ARG A 24 -34.85 37.29 9.96
C ARG A 24 -34.23 36.94 8.60
N THR A 25 -35.04 37.02 7.55
CA THR A 25 -34.62 37.09 6.15
C THR A 25 -33.88 38.42 5.93
N SER A 26 -32.65 38.35 5.43
CA SER A 26 -32.03 39.47 4.70
C SER A 26 -31.28 38.88 3.52
N SER A 27 -31.81 39.16 2.35
CA SER A 27 -31.21 38.98 1.04
C SER A 27 -29.85 39.67 0.95
N GLY A 28 -28.84 38.90 0.58
CA GLY A 28 -27.55 39.39 0.08
C GLY A 28 -26.99 38.32 -0.83
N GLU A 29 -26.93 38.62 -2.13
CA GLU A 29 -26.26 37.78 -3.13
C GLU A 29 -24.82 37.54 -2.72
N VAL A 30 -24.53 36.35 -2.18
CA VAL A 30 -23.19 35.82 -2.21
C VAL A 30 -23.04 35.19 -3.59
N THR A 31 -22.35 35.89 -4.49
CA THR A 31 -21.84 35.30 -5.74
C THR A 31 -21.05 34.07 -5.33
N THR A 32 -21.67 32.91 -5.48
CA THR A 32 -21.03 31.63 -5.26
C THR A 32 -20.08 31.51 -6.44
N GLN A 33 -18.80 31.88 -6.25
CA GLN A 33 -17.77 31.34 -7.10
C GLN A 33 -17.83 29.84 -6.88
N ALA A 34 -18.53 29.17 -7.79
CA ALA A 34 -18.46 27.73 -7.94
C ALA A 34 -17.01 27.45 -8.31
N THR A 35 -16.16 27.24 -7.31
CA THR A 35 -14.90 26.55 -7.49
C THR A 35 -15.32 25.18 -7.97
N THR A 36 -15.33 24.97 -9.28
CA THR A 36 -15.49 23.65 -9.88
C THR A 36 -14.40 22.77 -9.27
N ALA A 37 -14.77 21.99 -8.26
CA ALA A 37 -13.92 20.98 -7.68
C ALA A 37 -13.63 19.99 -8.79
N ILE A 38 -12.46 20.12 -9.41
CA ILE A 38 -12.00 19.15 -10.40
C ILE A 38 -11.89 17.84 -9.63
N PRO A 39 -12.66 16.80 -9.99
CA PRO A 39 -12.51 15.51 -9.35
C PRO A 39 -11.11 15.00 -9.69
N VAL A 40 -10.21 15.02 -8.70
CA VAL A 40 -8.93 14.31 -8.78
C VAL A 40 -9.26 12.84 -8.87
N SER A 41 -9.23 12.33 -10.10
CA SER A 41 -9.38 10.90 -10.35
C SER A 41 -8.16 10.22 -9.74
N SER A 42 -8.36 9.50 -8.64
CA SER A 42 -7.28 8.79 -7.96
C SER A 42 -6.82 7.62 -8.83
N THR A 43 -5.78 7.82 -9.63
CA THR A 43 -5.14 6.72 -10.36
C THR A 43 -4.48 5.79 -9.35
N ALA A 44 -4.80 4.50 -9.41
CA ALA A 44 -4.20 3.51 -8.53
C ALA A 44 -2.68 3.42 -8.77
N ILE A 45 -1.89 3.60 -7.71
CA ILE A 45 -0.44 3.39 -7.74
C ILE A 45 -0.18 1.89 -7.55
N VAL A 46 0.28 1.22 -8.60
CA VAL A 46 0.44 -0.24 -8.64
C VAL A 46 1.93 -0.62 -8.63
N PRO A 47 2.35 -1.59 -7.81
CA PRO A 47 3.74 -2.03 -7.79
C PRO A 47 4.10 -2.83 -9.06
N PRO A 48 5.34 -2.74 -9.57
CA PRO A 48 5.77 -3.57 -10.69
C PRO A 48 5.75 -5.05 -10.30
N TYR A 49 5.08 -5.87 -11.12
CA TYR A 49 4.95 -7.30 -10.89
C TYR A 49 6.06 -8.07 -11.59
N LEU A 50 6.84 -8.85 -10.83
CA LEU A 50 7.97 -9.58 -11.38
C LEU A 50 7.56 -10.97 -11.88
N MET A 51 7.69 -11.19 -13.19
CA MET A 51 7.31 -12.43 -13.88
C MET A 51 8.48 -13.29 -14.33
N ASP A 52 9.67 -12.72 -14.45
CA ASP A 52 10.91 -13.41 -14.82
C ASP A 52 12.11 -12.77 -14.08
N VAL A 53 13.24 -13.47 -14.05
CA VAL A 53 14.49 -13.00 -13.41
C VAL A 53 15.61 -12.75 -14.42
N SER A 54 15.26 -12.49 -15.68
CA SER A 54 16.25 -12.07 -16.67
C SER A 54 16.84 -10.71 -16.29
N HIS A 55 18.12 -10.50 -16.64
CA HIS A 55 18.81 -9.23 -16.36
C HIS A 55 18.03 -7.98 -16.80
N PRO A 56 17.56 -7.85 -18.07
CA PRO A 56 16.82 -6.67 -18.49
C PRO A 56 15.52 -6.46 -17.71
N THR A 57 14.81 -7.53 -17.37
CA THR A 57 13.60 -7.45 -16.53
C THR A 57 13.94 -6.95 -15.13
N LEU A 58 15.02 -7.44 -14.52
CA LEU A 58 15.42 -7.00 -13.18
C LEU A 58 15.93 -5.56 -13.14
N VAL A 59 16.68 -5.12 -14.17
CA VAL A 59 17.07 -3.71 -14.32
C VAL A 59 15.84 -2.82 -14.43
N LYS A 60 14.88 -3.19 -15.29
CA LYS A 60 13.63 -2.45 -15.47
C LYS A 60 12.82 -2.41 -14.16
N ARG A 61 12.61 -3.56 -13.52
CA ARG A 61 11.85 -3.68 -12.26
C ARG A 61 12.46 -2.85 -11.14
N LYS A 62 13.80 -2.78 -11.06
CA LYS A 62 14.50 -1.95 -10.06
C LYS A 62 14.14 -0.47 -10.22
N ARG A 63 14.14 0.03 -11.46
CA ARG A 63 13.72 1.40 -11.77
C ARG A 63 12.24 1.63 -11.46
N GLU A 64 11.36 0.78 -11.99
CA GLU A 64 9.90 0.92 -11.79
C GLU A 64 9.51 0.81 -10.31
N ARG A 65 10.27 0.03 -9.53
CA ARG A 65 10.03 -0.12 -8.09
C ARG A 65 10.37 1.16 -7.34
N GLN A 66 11.45 1.85 -7.73
CA GLN A 66 11.79 3.16 -7.17
C GLN A 66 10.68 4.18 -7.47
N GLU A 67 10.24 4.25 -8.73
CA GLU A 67 9.16 5.16 -9.15
C GLU A 67 7.84 4.88 -8.39
N TYR A 68 7.53 3.61 -8.15
CA TYR A 68 6.41 3.20 -7.31
C TYR A 68 6.54 3.69 -5.86
N GLU A 69 7.72 3.52 -5.25
CA GLU A 69 7.96 3.92 -3.86
C GLU A 69 7.89 5.44 -3.68
N ASP A 70 8.42 6.19 -4.64
CA ASP A 70 8.37 7.66 -4.66
C ASP A 70 6.92 8.16 -4.82
N ALA A 71 6.13 7.50 -5.69
CA ALA A 71 4.72 7.84 -5.87
C ALA A 71 3.88 7.54 -4.62
N ILE A 72 4.14 6.40 -3.95
CA ILE A 72 3.49 6.06 -2.67
C ILE A 72 3.87 7.09 -1.60
N GLU A 73 5.13 7.48 -1.52
CA GLU A 73 5.59 8.51 -0.57
C GLU A 73 4.89 9.86 -0.80
N ALA A 74 4.82 10.31 -2.05
CA ALA A 74 4.11 11.53 -2.41
C ALA A 74 2.62 11.47 -2.03
N ARG A 75 1.95 10.33 -2.27
CA ARG A 75 0.55 10.15 -1.87
C ARG A 75 0.40 10.19 -0.35
N CYS A 76 1.23 9.44 0.38
CA CYS A 76 1.20 9.39 1.84
C CYS A 76 1.44 10.77 2.47
N ALA A 77 2.30 11.61 1.88
CA ALA A 77 2.52 12.97 2.34
C ALA A 77 1.26 13.85 2.22
N VAL A 78 0.39 13.60 1.24
CA VAL A 78 -0.87 14.32 1.05
C VAL A 78 -1.99 13.76 1.93
N THR A 79 -2.08 12.44 2.08
CA THR A 79 -3.17 11.77 2.79
C THR A 79 -2.91 11.57 4.29
N GLY A 80 -1.66 11.65 4.73
CA GLY A 80 -1.23 11.27 6.08
C GLY A 80 -1.22 9.76 6.33
N GLU A 81 -1.33 8.94 5.27
CA GLU A 81 -1.23 7.48 5.37
C GLU A 81 0.18 7.04 5.78
N ASP A 82 0.25 5.96 6.55
CA ASP A 82 1.52 5.31 6.90
C ASP A 82 2.13 4.62 5.67
N LYS A 83 3.32 5.09 5.22
CA LYS A 83 4.06 4.55 4.08
C LYS A 83 4.29 3.04 4.19
N SER A 84 4.58 2.53 5.39
CA SER A 84 4.85 1.10 5.59
C SER A 84 3.63 0.22 5.32
N LYS A 85 2.43 0.76 5.55
CA LYS A 85 1.14 0.10 5.27
C LYS A 85 0.69 0.30 3.82
N ALA A 86 1.11 1.39 3.19
CA ALA A 86 0.80 1.73 1.82
C ALA A 86 1.64 0.96 0.79
N LEU A 87 2.89 0.61 1.15
CA LEU A 87 3.79 -0.14 0.29
C LEU A 87 3.42 -1.62 0.20
N ARG A 88 3.32 -2.13 -1.03
CA ARG A 88 3.26 -3.58 -1.26
C ARG A 88 4.65 -4.18 -1.12
N SER A 89 4.78 -5.28 -0.39
CA SER A 89 6.05 -5.99 -0.24
C SER A 89 6.59 -6.55 -1.57
N VAL A 90 7.90 -6.84 -1.62
CA VAL A 90 8.57 -7.42 -2.79
C VAL A 90 8.05 -8.81 -3.04
N LYS A 91 7.85 -9.60 -1.98
CA LYS A 91 7.23 -10.94 -2.02
C LYS A 91 5.82 -10.92 -2.61
N ASN A 92 4.99 -9.95 -2.22
CA ASN A 92 3.62 -9.78 -2.73
C ASN A 92 3.55 -9.14 -4.14
N SER A 93 4.68 -8.68 -4.67
CA SER A 93 4.81 -8.18 -6.05
C SER A 93 5.64 -9.13 -6.93
N PHE A 94 5.80 -10.38 -6.50
CA PHE A 94 6.52 -11.43 -7.21
C PHE A 94 5.56 -12.52 -7.67
N ASN A 95 5.77 -13.06 -8.87
CA ASN A 95 5.16 -14.33 -9.26
C ASN A 95 5.43 -15.42 -8.22
N ARG A 96 4.35 -15.94 -7.62
CA ARG A 96 4.41 -16.89 -6.52
C ARG A 96 5.11 -18.20 -6.89
N GLN A 97 4.88 -18.71 -8.11
CA GLN A 97 5.49 -19.95 -8.58
C GLN A 97 6.98 -19.75 -8.83
N LEU A 98 7.35 -18.67 -9.51
CA LEU A 98 8.76 -18.33 -9.75
C LEU A 98 9.52 -18.13 -8.44
N LEU A 99 8.95 -17.38 -7.48
CA LEU A 99 9.57 -17.20 -6.17
C LEU A 99 9.74 -18.53 -5.43
N ASN A 100 8.74 -19.42 -5.48
CA ASN A 100 8.84 -20.75 -4.87
C ASN A 100 10.00 -21.57 -5.47
N THR A 101 10.13 -21.54 -6.80
CA THR A 101 11.23 -22.19 -7.52
C THR A 101 12.58 -21.63 -7.08
N LEU A 102 12.74 -20.31 -7.05
CA LEU A 102 14.01 -19.68 -6.63
C LEU A 102 14.35 -20.02 -5.19
N CYS A 103 13.39 -19.94 -4.26
CA CYS A 103 13.59 -20.34 -2.87
C CYS A 103 14.15 -21.77 -2.76
N LYS A 104 13.50 -22.73 -3.43
CA LYS A 104 13.85 -24.15 -3.33
C LYS A 104 15.16 -24.50 -4.02
N PHE A 105 15.36 -24.02 -5.25
CA PHE A 105 16.42 -24.50 -6.12
C PHE A 105 17.67 -23.62 -6.11
N GLU A 106 17.52 -22.30 -5.93
CA GLU A 106 18.64 -21.36 -6.01
C GLU A 106 19.12 -20.91 -4.61
N TRP A 107 18.18 -20.68 -3.69
CA TRP A 107 18.51 -20.02 -2.41
C TRP A 107 18.53 -20.96 -1.20
N GLY A 108 18.12 -22.22 -1.36
CA GLY A 108 18.08 -23.21 -0.28
C GLY A 108 17.17 -22.82 0.88
N THR A 109 16.05 -22.15 0.59
CA THR A 109 15.08 -21.66 1.59
C THR A 109 13.64 -22.03 1.19
N THR A 110 12.67 -21.65 2.02
CA THR A 110 11.24 -21.84 1.75
C THR A 110 10.54 -20.51 1.47
N MET A 111 9.29 -20.58 1.01
CA MET A 111 8.48 -19.37 0.81
C MET A 111 8.17 -18.71 2.16
N GLU A 112 8.17 -19.46 3.25
CA GLU A 112 7.84 -19.00 4.59
C GLU A 112 9.05 -18.29 5.23
N GLU A 113 10.25 -18.85 5.07
CA GLU A 113 11.48 -18.36 5.68
C GLU A 113 12.13 -17.20 4.91
N VAL A 114 11.90 -17.09 3.59
CA VAL A 114 12.53 -16.04 2.80
C VAL A 114 12.05 -14.65 3.24
N THR A 115 13.00 -13.79 3.59
CA THR A 115 12.76 -12.39 3.97
C THR A 115 12.77 -11.47 2.76
N GLU A 116 12.17 -10.29 2.90
CA GLU A 116 12.13 -9.29 1.82
C GLU A 116 13.55 -8.83 1.43
N GLU A 117 14.43 -8.69 2.41
CA GLU A 117 15.84 -8.29 2.23
C GLU A 117 16.61 -9.35 1.45
N GLN A 118 16.39 -10.63 1.75
CA GLN A 118 17.02 -11.73 1.04
C GLN A 118 16.57 -11.76 -0.43
N ILE A 119 15.28 -11.58 -0.72
CA ILE A 119 14.77 -11.49 -2.10
C ILE A 119 15.48 -10.35 -2.84
N VAL A 120 15.52 -9.14 -2.27
CA VAL A 120 16.15 -7.98 -2.91
C VAL A 120 17.64 -8.20 -3.12
N LYS A 121 18.34 -8.80 -2.15
CA LYS A 121 19.77 -9.11 -2.26
C LYS A 121 20.05 -10.06 -3.43
N GLU A 122 19.32 -11.17 -3.52
CA GLU A 122 19.54 -12.16 -4.58
C GLU A 122 19.21 -11.61 -5.96
N LEU A 123 18.14 -10.81 -6.09
CA LEU A 123 17.84 -10.12 -7.35
C LEU A 123 18.95 -9.14 -7.76
N ASN A 124 19.52 -8.39 -6.81
CA ASN A 124 20.62 -7.46 -7.11
C ASN A 124 21.90 -8.18 -7.52
N LYS A 125 22.17 -9.40 -7.03
CA LYS A 125 23.31 -10.20 -7.52
C LYS A 125 23.18 -10.50 -9.00
N ILE A 126 21.99 -10.91 -9.47
CA ILE A 126 21.76 -11.19 -10.89
C ILE A 126 22.01 -9.92 -11.73
N VAL A 127 21.59 -8.75 -11.23
CA VAL A 127 21.84 -7.47 -11.90
C VAL A 127 23.34 -7.10 -11.95
N GLY A 128 24.09 -7.40 -10.87
CA GLY A 128 25.52 -7.08 -10.75
C GLY A 128 26.46 -8.07 -11.46
N ASN A 129 26.13 -9.35 -11.48
CA ASN A 129 27.02 -10.43 -11.92
C ASN A 129 27.32 -10.43 -13.44
N VAL A 130 26.56 -9.70 -14.27
CA VAL A 130 26.81 -9.64 -15.73
C VAL A 130 28.18 -9.04 -16.05
N MET A 131 28.76 -8.22 -15.17
CA MET A 131 30.12 -7.72 -15.36
C MET A 131 31.19 -8.77 -15.03
N ASP A 132 30.91 -9.75 -14.16
CA ASP A 132 31.90 -10.74 -13.73
C ASP A 132 31.97 -11.94 -14.70
N ASP A 133 30.83 -12.40 -15.23
CA ASP A 133 30.79 -13.53 -16.18
C ASP A 133 31.34 -13.15 -17.57
N ALA A 134 31.19 -11.89 -17.99
CA ALA A 134 31.71 -11.42 -19.29
C ALA A 134 33.25 -11.34 -19.34
N ILE A 135 33.93 -11.29 -18.19
CA ILE A 135 35.39 -11.19 -18.11
C ILE A 135 36.06 -12.58 -18.22
N LEU A 136 35.33 -13.67 -17.94
CA LEU A 136 35.88 -15.03 -17.96
C LEU A 136 35.88 -15.69 -19.35
N ASP A 137 35.24 -15.09 -20.36
CA ASP A 137 35.14 -15.68 -21.71
C ASP A 137 36.30 -15.31 -22.66
N PHE A 138 37.29 -14.54 -22.19
CA PHE A 138 38.46 -14.13 -22.99
C PHE A 138 39.76 -14.89 -22.66
N GLN A 139 39.70 -16.01 -21.92
CA GLN A 139 40.90 -16.78 -21.54
C GLN A 139 40.90 -18.26 -21.98
N ARG A 140 40.37 -18.59 -23.15
CA ARG A 140 40.55 -19.92 -23.76
C ARG A 140 41.21 -19.87 -25.13
#